data_AF-A0A365U3F7-F1
#
_entry.id   AF-A0A365U3F7-F1
#
_cell.length_a   1.000
_cell.length_b   1.000
_cell.length_c   1.000
_cell.angle_alpha   90.00
_cell.angle_beta   90.00
_cell.angle_gamma   90.00
#
_symmetry.space_group_name_H-M   'P 1'
#
loop_
_entity.id
_entity.type
_entity.pdbx_description
1 polymer ?
#
loop_
_entity_poly.entity_id
_entity_poly.type
_entity_poly.pdbx_seq_one_letter_code
_entity_poly.pdbx_strand_id
1 'polypeptide(L)'
;MGRSSTARKGAARDAASKVAQQRLSVLELARELGNVAEACRQRGMDRTSFYEWKRRFQTHGFDGLKDLPPIHKSHPQTTPPETV
;
A
#
# COMPACT_ATOMS: atom_id res chain seq x y z
N MET A 1 18.83 -5.51 -42.28
CA MET A 1 17.60 -6.09 -41.70
C MET A 1 18.00 -6.84 -40.44
N GLY A 2 17.88 -6.30 -39.24
CA GLY A 2 16.62 -6.08 -38.52
C GLY A 2 16.71 -6.88 -37.21
N ARG A 3 17.49 -6.39 -36.25
CA ARG A 3 17.60 -6.99 -34.91
C ARG A 3 16.28 -6.76 -34.19
N SER A 4 15.43 -7.80 -34.15
CA SER A 4 14.19 -7.78 -33.38
C SER A 4 14.49 -7.73 -31.88
N SER A 5 14.70 -6.54 -31.37
CA SER A 5 14.62 -6.22 -29.94
C SER A 5 13.16 -6.32 -29.52
N THR A 6 12.71 -7.52 -29.17
CA THR A 6 11.47 -7.67 -28.39
C THR A 6 11.74 -7.05 -27.03
N ALA A 7 11.18 -5.85 -26.87
CA ALA A 7 11.28 -5.00 -25.70
C ALA A 7 11.19 -5.82 -24.41
N ARG A 8 12.18 -5.67 -23.53
CA ARG A 8 11.95 -5.90 -22.10
C ARG A 8 10.81 -4.96 -21.73
N LYS A 9 9.59 -5.49 -21.61
CA LYS A 9 8.48 -4.79 -20.94
C LYS A 9 8.99 -4.50 -19.54
N GLY A 10 9.50 -3.29 -19.34
CA GLY A 10 9.61 -2.71 -18.02
C GLY A 10 8.19 -2.65 -17.51
N ALA A 11 7.78 -3.66 -16.73
CA ALA A 11 6.62 -3.52 -15.89
C ALA A 11 6.87 -2.24 -15.11
N ALA A 12 6.07 -1.21 -15.37
CA ALA A 12 5.88 -0.16 -14.38
C ALA A 12 5.51 -0.94 -13.12
N ARG A 13 6.48 -1.11 -12.20
CA ARG A 13 6.19 -1.68 -10.89
C ARG A 13 5.29 -0.64 -10.28
N ASP A 14 3.98 -0.84 -10.39
CA ASP A 14 3.01 0.15 -9.95
C ASP A 14 3.40 0.57 -8.55
N ALA A 15 3.47 1.88 -8.29
CA ALA A 15 3.90 2.36 -6.98
C ALA A 15 3.04 1.71 -5.87
N ALA A 16 1.75 1.51 -6.15
CA ALA A 16 0.82 0.74 -5.32
C ALA A 16 1.25 -0.72 -5.09
N SER A 17 1.67 -1.42 -6.15
CA SER A 17 2.16 -2.80 -6.07
C SER A 17 3.46 -2.90 -5.27
N LYS A 18 4.39 -1.94 -5.44
CA LYS A 18 5.65 -1.90 -4.67
C LYS A 18 5.41 -1.64 -3.19
N VAL A 19 4.50 -0.71 -2.86
CA VAL A 19 4.09 -0.45 -1.48
C VAL A 19 3.43 -1.69 -0.87
N ALA A 20 2.49 -2.33 -1.58
CA ALA A 20 1.83 -3.54 -1.10
C ALA A 20 2.82 -4.67 -0.79
N GLN A 21 3.84 -4.88 -1.64
CA GLN A 21 4.90 -5.86 -1.39
C GLN A 21 5.73 -5.54 -0.14
N GLN A 22 6.08 -4.26 0.08
CA GLN A 22 6.78 -3.86 1.29
C GLN A 22 5.94 -4.15 2.54
N ARG A 23 4.66 -3.77 2.52
CA ARG A 23 3.73 -4.01 3.63
C ARG A 23 3.55 -5.51 3.89
N LEU A 24 3.48 -6.33 2.84
CA LEU A 24 3.42 -7.79 2.96
C LEU A 24 4.66 -8.36 3.65
N SER A 25 5.86 -7.91 3.24
CA SER A 25 7.13 -8.35 3.85
C SER A 25 7.20 -8.05 5.35
N VAL A 26 6.58 -6.96 5.82
CA VAL A 26 6.49 -6.66 7.25
C VAL A 26 5.59 -7.66 7.98
N LEU A 27 4.44 -8.02 7.39
CA LEU A 27 3.53 -9.01 7.97
C LEU A 27 4.19 -10.39 8.06
N GLU A 28 4.94 -10.79 7.04
CA GLU A 28 5.71 -12.05 7.03
C GLU A 28 6.82 -12.04 8.07
N LEU A 29 7.60 -10.96 8.16
CA LEU A 29 8.65 -10.80 9.17
C LEU A 29 8.09 -10.90 10.59
N ALA A 30 6.95 -10.26 10.87
CA ALA A 30 6.30 -10.36 12.16
C ALA A 30 5.82 -11.79 12.48
N ARG A 31 5.43 -12.56 11.46
CA ARG A 31 5.07 -13.98 11.61
C ARG A 31 6.28 -14.84 11.93
N GLU A 32 7.40 -14.60 11.26
CA GLU A 32 8.65 -15.35 11.46
C GLU A 32 9.27 -15.08 12.83
N LEU A 33 9.29 -13.80 13.25
CA LEU A 33 9.80 -13.41 14.57
C LEU A 33 8.85 -13.78 15.72
N GLY A 34 7.56 -13.95 15.44
CA GLY A 34 6.52 -14.08 16.48
C GLY A 34 6.32 -12.81 17.33
N ASN A 35 7.04 -11.73 17.03
CA ASN A 35 7.05 -10.48 17.78
C ASN A 35 6.75 -9.29 16.87
N VAL A 36 5.53 -8.78 16.98
CA VAL A 36 5.06 -7.62 16.21
C VAL A 36 5.84 -6.35 16.55
N ALA A 37 6.17 -6.15 17.83
CA ALA A 37 6.85 -4.93 18.26
C ALA A 37 8.28 -4.86 17.71
N GLU A 38 8.96 -6.00 17.64
CA GLU A 38 10.31 -6.09 17.07
C GLU A 38 10.32 -5.88 15.55
N ALA A 39 9.39 -6.52 14.83
CA ALA A 39 9.22 -6.29 13.40
C ALA A 39 8.94 -4.80 13.08
N CYS A 40 8.08 -4.16 13.88
CA CYS A 40 7.78 -2.72 13.75
C CYS A 40 9.02 -1.84 13.98
N ARG A 41 9.86 -2.15 14.99
CA ARG A 41 11.12 -1.44 15.24
C ARG A 41 12.11 -1.59 14.09
N GLN A 42 12.27 -2.81 13.57
CA GLN A 42 13.22 -3.10 12.49
C GLN A 42 12.82 -2.45 11.16
N ARG A 43 11.51 -2.28 10.91
CA ARG A 43 10.98 -1.67 9.70
C ARG A 43 10.65 -0.18 9.83
N GLY A 44 10.79 0.40 11.02
CA GLY A 44 10.51 1.81 11.29
C GLY A 44 9.03 2.16 11.12
N MET A 45 8.13 1.31 11.61
CA MET A 45 6.69 1.44 11.44
C MET A 45 5.94 1.52 12.77
N ASP A 46 4.80 2.21 12.77
CA ASP A 46 3.89 2.25 13.91
C ASP A 46 3.09 0.95 14.08
N ARG A 47 2.90 0.55 15.34
CA ARG A 47 2.11 -0.64 15.70
C ARG A 47 0.66 -0.54 15.22
N THR A 48 0.08 0.66 15.21
CA THR A 48 -1.29 0.90 14.74
C THR A 48 -1.43 0.53 13.26
N SER A 49 -0.53 1.05 12.43
CA SER A 49 -0.48 0.78 10.99
C SER A 49 -0.30 -0.71 10.68
N PHE A 50 0.49 -1.43 11.48
CA PHE A 50 0.61 -2.89 11.36
C PHE A 50 -0.74 -3.60 11.50
N TYR A 51 -1.51 -3.28 12.55
CA TYR A 51 -2.81 -3.92 12.78
C TYR A 51 -3.85 -3.53 11.72
N GLU A 52 -3.82 -2.31 11.22
CA GLU A 52 -4.67 -1.89 10.11
C GLU A 52 -4.37 -2.68 8.83
N TRP A 53 -3.09 -2.82 8.46
CA TRP A 53 -2.69 -3.61 7.29
C TRP A 53 -3.00 -5.08 7.47
N LYS A 54 -2.78 -5.63 8.67
CA LYS A 54 -3.17 -7.01 9.00
C LYS A 54 -4.68 -7.20 8.84
N ARG A 55 -5.49 -6.23 9.27
CA ARG A 55 -6.96 -6.28 9.08
C ARG A 55 -7.33 -6.22 7.60
N ARG A 56 -6.80 -5.25 6.85
CA ARG A 56 -7.07 -5.10 5.41
C ARG A 56 -6.63 -6.31 4.60
N PHE A 57 -5.49 -6.92 4.96
CA PHE A 57 -5.01 -8.15 4.34
C PHE A 57 -5.93 -9.34 4.58
N GLN A 58 -6.53 -9.46 5.77
CA GLN A 58 -7.51 -10.53 6.04
C GLN A 58 -8.81 -10.35 5.25
N THR A 59 -9.24 -9.10 5.00
CA THR A 59 -10.50 -8.82 4.30
C THR A 59 -10.35 -8.82 2.77
N HIS A 60 -9.26 -8.24 2.25
CA HIS A 60 -9.08 -7.97 0.82
C HIS A 60 -7.82 -8.62 0.23
N GLY A 61 -7.05 -9.37 1.02
CA GLY A 61 -5.80 -9.96 0.59
C GLY A 61 -4.76 -8.91 0.17
N PHE A 62 -4.04 -9.20 -0.90
CA PHE A 62 -2.97 -8.34 -1.42
C PHE A 62 -3.48 -6.96 -1.87
N ASP A 63 -4.71 -6.87 -2.40
CA ASP A 63 -5.31 -5.60 -2.80
C ASP A 63 -5.56 -4.66 -1.62
N GLY A 64 -5.82 -5.20 -0.42
CA GLY A 64 -5.97 -4.40 0.80
C GLY A 64 -4.67 -3.73 1.29
N LEU A 65 -3.52 -4.19 0.80
CA LEU A 65 -2.21 -3.60 1.09
C LEU A 65 -1.83 -2.53 0.06
N LYS A 66 -2.51 -2.46 -1.09
CA LYS A 66 -2.30 -1.37 -2.05
C LYS A 66 -2.78 -0.06 -1.44
N ASP A 67 -2.15 1.04 -1.85
CA ASP A 67 -2.60 2.35 -1.42
C ASP A 67 -3.98 2.63 -2.03
N LEU A 68 -4.97 2.96 -1.18
CA LEU A 68 -6.29 3.31 -1.67
C LEU A 68 -6.29 4.77 -2.10
N PRO A 69 -6.95 5.12 -3.22
CA PRO A 69 -7.06 6.51 -3.63
C PRO A 69 -7.69 7.35 -2.50
N PRO A 70 -7.28 8.62 -2.36
CA PRO A 70 -7.86 9.54 -1.38
C PRO A 70 -9.38 9.60 -1.56
N ILE A 71 -10.11 9.47 -0.45
CA ILE A 71 -11.58 9.58 -0.43
C ILE A 71 -11.96 10.95 -1.03
N HIS A 72 -12.82 10.96 -2.04
CA HIS A 72 -13.13 12.18 -2.80
C HIS A 72 -13.70 13.28 -1.89
N LYS A 73 -13.22 14.51 -2.11
CA LYS A 73 -13.46 15.70 -1.27
C LYS A 73 -14.88 16.26 -1.34
N SER A 74 -15.74 15.76 -2.23
CA SER A 74 -17.08 16.30 -2.41
C SER A 74 -18.03 15.75 -1.36
N HIS A 75 -18.27 16.56 -0.34
CA HIS A 75 -19.38 16.36 0.58
C HIS A 75 -20.67 16.90 -0.06
N PRO A 76 -21.81 16.20 0.04
CA PRO A 76 -23.09 16.65 -0.55
C PRO A 76 -23.59 18.00 -0.01
N GLN A 77 -23.00 18.50 1.07
CA GLN A 77 -23.35 19.75 1.73
C GLN A 77 -22.28 20.84 1.58
N THR A 78 -21.41 20.75 0.56
CA THR A 78 -20.41 21.78 0.28
C THR A 78 -21.09 23.08 -0.15
N THR A 79 -20.93 24.16 0.60
CA THR A 79 -21.44 25.49 0.25
C THR A 79 -20.55 26.14 -0.81
N PRO A 80 -21.12 26.85 -1.80
CA PRO A 80 -20.31 27.58 -2.79
C PRO A 80 -19.53 28.74 -2.13
N PRO A 81 -18.34 29.10 -2.66
CA PRO A 81 -17.58 30.24 -2.15
C PRO A 81 -18.34 31.55 -2.42
N GLU A 82 -18.52 32.37 -1.39
CA GLU A 82 -19.11 33.70 -1.52
C GLU A 82 -18.28 34.57 -2.47
N THR A 83 -18.96 35.18 -3.45
CA THR A 83 -18.34 36.17 -4.35
C THR A 83 -18.66 37.55 -3.80
N VAL A 84 -17.66 38.26 -3.28
CA VAL A 84 -17.71 39.67 -2.86
C VAL A 84 -16.60 40.43 -3.58
#